data_AF-A0A248TLK3-F1
#
_entry.id   AF-A0A248TLK3-F1
#
_cell.length_a   1.000
_cell.length_b   1.000
_cell.length_c   1.000
_cell.angle_alpha   90.00
_cell.angle_beta   90.00
_cell.angle_gamma   90.00
#
_symmetry.space_group_name_H-M   'P 1'
#
loop_
_entity.id
_entity.type
_entity.pdbx_description
1 polymer ?
#
loop_
_entity_poly.entity_id
_entity_poly.type
_entity_poly.pdbx_seq_one_letter_code
_entity_poly.pdbx_strand_id
1 'polypeptide(L)'
;MEKDKRISSLNIGKYEKLLLYVLKELGAENEPIPATLERLSNLCSLSRRKVNDNLKDLQEREFITVEIGQGKSPNKYKIVIEN
;
A
#
# COMPACT_ATOMS: atom_id res chain seq x y z
N MET A 1 12.57 -8.56 15.19
CA MET A 1 11.15 -8.50 15.58
C MET A 1 10.74 -7.04 15.88
N GLU A 2 11.14 -6.10 15.02
CA GLU A 2 11.10 -4.65 15.32
C GLU A 2 10.41 -3.83 14.21
N LYS A 3 10.27 -4.40 13.01
CA LYS A 3 9.70 -3.73 11.83
C LYS A 3 8.17 -3.55 11.88
N ASP A 4 7.44 -4.32 12.70
CA ASP A 4 5.96 -4.26 12.74
C ASP A 4 5.43 -3.14 13.62
N LYS A 5 6.26 -2.60 14.54
CA LYS A 5 5.86 -1.53 15.45
C LYS A 5 5.54 -0.20 14.74
N ARG A 6 6.00 -0.04 13.49
CA ARG A 6 5.97 1.24 12.77
C ARG A 6 4.64 1.52 12.08
N ILE A 7 4.07 0.55 11.36
CA ILE A 7 2.74 0.72 10.75
C ILE A 7 1.66 0.83 11.83
N SER A 8 1.80 0.08 12.92
CA SER A 8 0.84 0.14 14.04
C SER A 8 0.78 1.51 14.72
N SER A 9 1.90 2.25 14.81
CA SER A 9 1.98 3.53 15.49
C SER A 9 1.53 4.73 14.64
N LEU A 10 1.38 4.56 13.33
CA LEU A 10 0.90 5.63 12.45
C LEU A 10 -0.51 6.11 12.85
N ASN A 11 -0.72 7.42 12.83
CA ASN A 11 -2.02 8.04 13.04
C ASN A 11 -2.86 8.05 11.74
N ILE A 12 -3.25 6.85 11.30
CA ILE A 12 -4.03 6.59 10.09
C ILE A 12 -5.14 5.57 10.37
N GLY A 13 -6.12 5.52 9.46
CA GLY A 13 -7.25 4.61 9.53
C GLY A 13 -6.85 3.14 9.43
N LYS A 14 -7.72 2.26 9.95
CA LYS A 14 -7.49 0.81 9.98
C LYS A 14 -7.27 0.18 8.59
N TYR A 15 -7.91 0.71 7.56
CA TYR A 15 -7.80 0.19 6.19
C TYR A 15 -6.52 0.66 5.49
N GLU A 16 -6.05 1.88 5.79
CA GLU A 16 -4.73 2.37 5.39
C GLU A 16 -3.63 1.49 6.03
N LYS A 17 -3.75 1.18 7.33
CA LYS A 17 -2.82 0.24 8.00
C LYS A 17 -2.85 -1.15 7.36
N LEU A 18 -4.04 -1.68 7.08
CA LEU A 18 -4.20 -2.98 6.42
C LEU A 18 -3.50 -2.99 5.06
N LEU A 19 -3.68 -1.96 4.24
CA LEU A 19 -3.01 -1.82 2.95
C LEU A 19 -1.48 -1.77 3.09
N LEU A 20 -0.96 -1.00 4.05
CA LEU A 20 0.48 -0.95 4.31
C LEU A 20 1.02 -2.31 4.74
N TYR A 21 0.32 -3.06 5.59
CA TYR A 21 0.72 -4.42 5.95
C TYR A 21 0.70 -5.35 4.74
N VAL A 22 -0.34 -5.32 3.91
CA VAL A 22 -0.41 -6.12 2.68
C VAL A 22 0.75 -5.77 1.74
N LEU A 23 1.03 -4.48 1.50
CA LEU A 23 2.15 -4.06 0.66
C LEU A 23 3.49 -4.51 1.24
N LYS A 24 3.65 -4.46 2.57
CA LYS A 24 4.85 -4.94 3.26
C LYS A 24 5.05 -6.45 3.08
N GLU A 25 4.01 -7.25 3.26
CA GLU A 25 4.03 -8.70 3.00
C GLU A 25 4.38 -9.03 1.54
N LEU A 26 4.02 -8.15 0.61
CA LEU A 26 4.39 -8.26 -0.81
C LEU A 26 5.85 -7.83 -1.09
N GLY A 27 6.56 -7.26 -0.11
CA GLY A 27 7.96 -6.82 -0.24
C GLY A 27 8.14 -5.34 -0.60
N ALA A 28 7.08 -4.52 -0.56
CA ALA A 28 7.11 -3.11 -0.96
C ALA A 28 8.04 -2.21 -0.11
N GLU A 29 8.56 -2.71 1.02
CA GLU A 29 9.58 -2.00 1.82
C GLU A 29 10.97 -2.01 1.16
N ASN A 30 11.25 -3.00 0.31
CA ASN A 30 12.57 -3.19 -0.30
C ASN A 30 12.62 -2.58 -1.72
N GLU A 31 11.57 -2.83 -2.52
CA GLU A 31 11.49 -2.41 -3.92
C GLU A 31 10.04 -2.11 -4.34
N PRO A 32 9.80 -1.36 -5.42
CA PRO A 32 8.46 -1.15 -5.95
C PRO A 32 7.84 -2.47 -6.44
N ILE A 33 6.70 -2.87 -5.86
CA ILE A 33 6.03 -4.13 -6.22
C ILE A 33 4.86 -3.89 -7.17
N PRO A 34 4.71 -4.67 -8.26
CA PRO A 34 3.57 -4.57 -9.15
C PRO A 34 2.31 -5.19 -8.53
N ALA A 35 1.23 -4.42 -8.47
CA ALA A 35 -0.08 -4.92 -8.03
C ALA A 35 -1.25 -4.27 -8.78
N THR A 36 -2.30 -5.05 -9.05
CA THR A 36 -3.56 -4.51 -9.57
C THR A 36 -4.46 -4.12 -8.40
N LEU A 37 -5.38 -3.17 -8.63
CA LEU A 37 -6.42 -2.85 -7.66
C LEU A 37 -7.28 -4.06 -7.29
N GLU A 38 -7.49 -4.99 -8.23
CA GLU A 38 -8.20 -6.25 -7.97
C GLU A 38 -7.44 -7.16 -7.01
N ARG A 39 -6.12 -7.33 -7.21
CA ARG A 39 -5.28 -8.12 -6.30
C ARG A 39 -5.30 -7.53 -4.89
N LEU A 40 -5.12 -6.22 -4.76
CA LEU A 40 -5.15 -5.53 -3.46
C LEU A 40 -6.53 -5.60 -2.81
N SER A 41 -7.60 -5.49 -3.59
CA SER A 41 -8.99 -5.66 -3.16
C SER A 41 -9.23 -7.04 -2.56
N ASN A 42 -8.78 -8.09 -3.24
CA ASN A 42 -8.90 -9.47 -2.76
C ASN A 42 -8.09 -9.70 -1.48
N LEU A 43 -6.82 -9.26 -1.44
CA LEU A 43 -5.96 -9.43 -0.27
C LEU A 43 -6.48 -8.68 0.97
N CYS A 44 -7.05 -7.50 0.79
CA CYS A 44 -7.62 -6.71 1.89
C CYS A 44 -9.06 -7.10 2.24
N SER A 45 -9.73 -7.92 1.42
CA SER A 45 -11.19 -8.13 1.48
C SER A 45 -11.98 -6.80 1.48
N LEU A 46 -11.55 -5.86 0.65
CA LEU A 46 -12.15 -4.53 0.49
C LEU A 46 -12.64 -4.33 -0.94
N SER A 47 -13.58 -3.42 -1.17
CA SER A 47 -13.95 -3.04 -2.54
C SER A 47 -12.80 -2.30 -3.24
N ARG A 48 -12.68 -2.46 -4.58
CA ARG A 48 -11.68 -1.72 -5.38
C ARG A 48 -11.73 -0.22 -5.16
N ARG A 49 -12.93 0.35 -4.99
CA ARG A 49 -13.13 1.77 -4.65
C ARG A 49 -12.45 2.11 -3.33
N LYS A 50 -12.74 1.33 -2.27
CA LYS A 50 -12.17 1.57 -0.94
C LYS A 50 -10.64 1.45 -0.96
N VAL A 51 -10.10 0.46 -1.66
CA VAL A 51 -8.65 0.32 -1.86
C VAL A 51 -8.07 1.54 -2.55
N ASN A 52 -8.67 1.98 -3.66
CA ASN A 52 -8.20 3.13 -4.41
C ASN A 52 -8.21 4.43 -3.58
N ASP A 53 -9.28 4.66 -2.80
CA ASP A 53 -9.38 5.82 -1.92
C ASP A 53 -8.27 5.79 -0.85
N ASN A 54 -8.03 4.64 -0.21
CA ASN A 54 -6.99 4.52 0.82
C ASN A 54 -5.57 4.58 0.22
N LEU A 55 -5.34 4.10 -1.00
CA LEU A 55 -4.06 4.26 -1.70
C LEU A 55 -3.77 5.72 -2.01
N LYS A 56 -4.79 6.50 -2.39
CA LYS A 56 -4.64 7.95 -2.58
C LYS A 56 -4.29 8.65 -1.27
N ASP A 57 -5.03 8.36 -0.19
CA ASP A 57 -4.75 8.94 1.13
C ASP A 57 -3.32 8.62 1.60
N LEU A 58 -2.87 7.37 1.41
CA LEU A 58 -1.50 6.94 1.74
C LEU A 58 -0.44 7.63 0.87
N GLN A 59 -0.72 7.86 -0.42
CA GLN A 59 0.18 8.54 -1.34
C GLN A 59 0.28 10.04 -1.02
N GLU A 60 -0.85 10.70 -0.75
CA GLU A 60 -0.91 12.12 -0.36
C GLU A 60 -0.17 12.40 0.95
N ARG A 61 -0.14 11.42 1.86
CA ARG A 61 0.61 11.48 3.13
C ARG A 61 2.04 10.96 3.03
N GLU A 62 2.52 10.68 1.82
CA GLU A 62 3.89 10.22 1.57
C GLU A 62 4.25 8.93 2.32
N PHE A 63 3.28 8.05 2.60
CA PHE A 63 3.58 6.72 3.16
C PHE A 63 3.95 5.70 2.08
N ILE A 64 3.50 5.94 0.85
CA ILE A 64 3.86 5.15 -0.33
C ILE A 64 4.18 6.05 -1.52
N THR A 65 4.97 5.54 -2.45
CA THR A 65 5.04 6.04 -3.83
C THR A 65 4.35 5.08 -4.78
N VAL A 66 3.77 5.62 -5.85
CA VAL A 66 3.04 4.87 -6.87
C VAL A 66 3.60 5.20 -8.24
N GLU A 67 4.14 4.20 -8.93
CA GLU A 67 4.48 4.28 -10.36
C GLU A 67 3.27 3.78 -11.16
N ILE A 68 2.65 4.66 -11.94
CA ILE A 68 1.48 4.30 -12.73
C ILE A 68 1.89 3.44 -13.92
N GLY A 69 1.31 2.24 -14.02
CA GLY A 69 1.52 1.36 -15.14
C GLY A 69 0.85 1.89 -16.42
N GLN A 70 1.51 1.70 -17.57
CA GLN A 70 0.92 2.05 -18.87
C GLN A 70 0.14 0.89 -19.48
N GLY A 71 -1.00 1.19 -20.08
CA GLY A 71 -1.83 0.20 -20.79
C GLY A 71 -2.40 -0.87 -19.85
N LYS A 72 -1.97 -2.12 -20.02
CA LYS A 72 -2.36 -3.26 -19.18
C LYS A 72 -1.40 -3.53 -18.03
N SER A 73 -0.31 -2.77 -17.92
CA SER A 73 0.68 -2.95 -16.87
C SER A 73 0.11 -2.51 -15.52
N PRO A 74 0.32 -3.27 -14.43
CA PRO A 74 -0.10 -2.87 -13.10
C PRO A 74 0.70 -1.66 -12.60
N ASN A 75 0.12 -0.94 -11.64
CA ASN A 75 0.86 0.07 -10.88
C ASN A 75 1.90 -0.62 -10.00
N LYS A 76 3.01 0.07 -9.74
CA LYS A 76 4.01 -0.38 -8.76
C LYS A 76 3.93 0.49 -7.51
N TYR A 77 4.02 -0.15 -6.36
CA TYR A 77 3.86 0.48 -5.05
C TYR A 77 5.13 0.26 -4.23
N LYS A 78 5.65 1.34 -3.62
CA LYS A 78 6.77 1.26 -2.67
C LYS A 78 6.40 1.95 -1.38
N ILE A 79 6.71 1.34 -0.24
CA ILE A 79 6.55 1.96 1.08
C ILE A 79 7.76 2.89 1.31
N VAL A 80 7.50 4.15 1.68
CA VAL A 80 8.56 5.17 1.85
C VAL A 80 8.57 5.84 3.22
N ILE A 81 7.81 5.32 4.17
CA ILE A 81 7.82 5.79 5.56
C ILE A 81 9.30 5.75 6.05
N GLU A 82 9.85 6.84 6.59
CA GLU A 82 11.28 6.98 7.04
C GLU A 82 11.69 6.17 8.28
N ASN A 83 12.55 5.15 8.15
CA ASN A 83 12.98 4.25 9.24
C ASN A 83 13.29 4.93 10.57
#